data_AF-A0A5D0WH75-F1
#
_entry.id   AF-A0A5D0WH75-F1
#
_cell.length_a   1.000
_cell.length_b   1.000
_cell.length_c   1.000
_cell.angle_alpha   90.00
_cell.angle_beta   90.00
_cell.angle_gamma   90.00
#
_symmetry.space_group_name_H-M   'P 1'
#
loop_
_entity.id
_entity.type
_entity.pdbx_description
1 polymer ?
#
loop_
_entity_poly.entity_id
_entity_poly.type
_entity_poly.pdbx_seq_one_letter_code
_entity_poly.pdbx_strand_id
1 'polypeptide(L)'
;MAGLGRALVGIALVLSTGAASVSTAAVAAEAVAKPSLVPADFAVPKRAVGEGFQIVPLGPELAAIDKAAYMSSIAHLQQTFTRSTAWPHEGITDAEAMTDMETEQARFEGRISFAYAVLTPDGTRERGCVYVQPSPVPGYDAVVRLWVTEAEYEAGFEDELYAFVPGWIEKDWPFARVAYPGRSIDWATWDALTAKN
;
A
#
# COMPACT_ATOMS: atom_id res chain seq x y z
N MET A 1 -30.50 -63.08 -47.81
CA MET A 1 -31.57 -64.07 -47.64
C MET A 1 -31.81 -64.19 -46.12
N ALA A 2 -32.56 -63.28 -45.51
CA ALA A 2 -34.03 -63.34 -45.33
C ALA A 2 -34.49 -64.47 -44.38
N GLY A 3 -35.24 -64.09 -43.32
CA GLY A 3 -36.12 -64.97 -42.51
C GLY A 3 -35.75 -65.05 -41.02
N LEU A 4 -36.19 -64.13 -40.14
CA LEU A 4 -37.44 -64.10 -39.36
C LEU A 4 -37.70 -65.31 -38.44
N GLY A 5 -37.75 -65.04 -37.12
CA GLY A 5 -38.33 -65.91 -36.10
C GLY A 5 -38.60 -65.13 -34.80
N ARG A 6 -39.86 -64.79 -34.55
CA ARG A 6 -40.36 -64.05 -33.38
C ARG A 6 -40.34 -64.89 -32.11
N ALA A 7 -40.05 -64.28 -30.95
CA ALA A 7 -40.58 -64.74 -29.66
C ALA A 7 -40.71 -63.57 -28.67
N LEU A 8 -41.75 -63.69 -27.84
CA LEU A 8 -42.38 -62.70 -26.98
C LEU A 8 -41.66 -62.49 -25.63
N VAL A 9 -41.85 -61.27 -25.12
CA VAL A 9 -42.16 -60.90 -23.71
C VAL A 9 -41.11 -61.14 -22.63
N GLY A 10 -40.79 -60.05 -21.93
CA GLY A 10 -40.11 -60.06 -20.64
C GLY A 10 -39.82 -58.65 -20.15
N ILE A 11 -40.86 -57.98 -19.62
CA ILE A 11 -40.72 -56.72 -18.89
C ILE A 11 -39.96 -57.02 -17.60
N ALA A 12 -38.76 -56.44 -17.46
CA ALA A 12 -38.08 -56.27 -16.18
C ALA A 12 -37.59 -54.82 -16.11
N LEU A 13 -38.40 -53.97 -15.48
CA LEU A 13 -38.04 -52.59 -15.16
C LEU A 13 -37.01 -52.63 -14.02
N VAL A 14 -35.73 -52.58 -14.37
CA VAL A 14 -34.65 -52.37 -13.40
C VAL A 14 -34.58 -50.87 -13.11
N LEU A 15 -35.07 -50.48 -11.93
CA LEU A 15 -34.85 -49.14 -11.39
C LEU A 15 -33.37 -48.99 -11.03
N SER A 16 -32.59 -48.46 -11.98
CA SER A 16 -31.25 -47.96 -11.74
C SER A 16 -31.34 -46.50 -11.31
N THR A 17 -31.42 -46.24 -9.99
CA THR A 17 -31.18 -44.89 -9.49
C THR A 17 -29.68 -44.68 -9.42
N GLY A 18 -29.15 -44.02 -10.45
CA GLY A 18 -27.78 -43.54 -10.50
C GLY A 18 -27.46 -42.60 -9.34
N ALA A 19 -26.26 -42.77 -8.79
CA ALA A 19 -25.69 -41.86 -7.81
C ALA A 19 -25.38 -40.51 -8.47
N ALA A 20 -25.80 -39.42 -7.83
CA ALA A 20 -25.22 -38.11 -8.04
C ALA A 20 -24.86 -37.54 -6.66
N SER A 21 -23.60 -37.73 -6.28
CA SER A 21 -22.98 -37.03 -5.17
C SER A 21 -22.91 -35.55 -5.54
N VAL A 22 -23.77 -34.73 -4.95
CA VAL A 22 -23.64 -33.28 -5.03
C VAL A 22 -22.62 -32.86 -3.98
N SER A 23 -21.36 -32.73 -4.41
CA SER A 23 -20.34 -31.99 -3.69
C SER A 23 -20.65 -30.50 -3.86
N THR A 24 -21.41 -29.92 -2.94
CA THR A 24 -21.45 -28.47 -2.78
C THR A 24 -20.25 -28.04 -1.95
N ALA A 25 -19.22 -27.67 -2.70
CA ALA A 25 -18.03 -26.99 -2.23
C ALA A 25 -18.37 -25.90 -1.22
N ALA A 26 -17.45 -25.76 -0.26
CA ALA A 26 -17.44 -24.74 0.76
C ALA A 26 -17.79 -23.36 0.17
N VAL A 27 -18.84 -22.76 0.71
CA VAL A 27 -18.96 -21.30 0.72
C VAL A 27 -17.89 -20.81 1.69
N ALA A 28 -16.64 -20.77 1.23
CA ALA A 28 -15.63 -19.95 1.86
C ALA A 28 -16.12 -18.51 1.71
N ALA A 29 -16.36 -17.85 2.83
CA ALA A 29 -16.71 -16.45 2.86
C ALA A 29 -15.68 -15.67 2.04
N GLU A 30 -16.09 -15.09 0.92
CA GLU A 30 -15.31 -14.05 0.25
C GLU A 30 -15.20 -12.89 1.24
N ALA A 31 -14.03 -12.76 1.88
CA ALA A 31 -13.66 -11.51 2.50
C ALA A 31 -13.75 -10.45 1.41
N VAL A 32 -14.60 -9.44 1.58
CA VAL A 32 -14.69 -8.30 0.67
C VAL A 32 -13.29 -7.67 0.61
N ALA A 33 -12.54 -7.95 -0.45
CA ALA A 33 -11.23 -7.37 -0.66
C ALA A 33 -11.42 -5.85 -0.75
N LYS A 34 -10.70 -5.10 0.09
CA LYS A 34 -10.68 -3.64 -0.02
C LYS A 34 -10.24 -3.29 -1.46
N PRO A 35 -10.94 -2.37 -2.15
CA PRO A 35 -10.55 -1.95 -3.49
C PRO A 35 -9.12 -1.39 -3.47
N SER A 36 -8.36 -1.64 -4.53
CA SER A 36 -7.02 -1.08 -4.71
C SER A 36 -7.05 0.44 -4.77
N LEU A 37 -5.98 1.10 -4.33
CA LEU A 37 -5.90 2.56 -4.30
C LEU A 37 -5.90 3.19 -5.70
N VAL A 38 -5.39 2.46 -6.69
CA VAL A 38 -5.29 2.91 -8.09
C VAL A 38 -5.83 1.85 -9.05
N PRO A 39 -6.31 2.24 -10.25
CA PRO A 39 -6.80 1.30 -11.27
C PRO A 39 -5.78 0.21 -11.61
N ALA A 40 -6.21 -0.98 -12.03
CA ALA A 40 -5.31 -2.11 -12.26
C ALA A 40 -4.29 -1.86 -13.39
N ASP A 41 -4.66 -1.08 -14.40
CA ASP A 41 -3.85 -0.72 -15.57
C ASP A 41 -2.95 0.50 -15.36
N PHE A 42 -3.10 1.22 -14.24
CA PHE A 42 -2.25 2.36 -13.93
C PHE A 42 -0.79 1.92 -13.71
N ALA A 43 0.17 2.62 -14.31
CA ALA A 43 1.59 2.36 -14.09
C ALA A 43 2.06 3.11 -12.85
N VAL A 44 2.10 2.44 -11.69
CA VAL A 44 2.56 3.06 -10.44
C VAL A 44 4.00 3.54 -10.60
N PRO A 45 4.31 4.83 -10.31
CA PRO A 45 5.67 5.35 -10.43
C PRO A 45 6.67 4.51 -9.63
N LYS A 46 7.72 4.02 -10.29
CA LYS A 46 8.83 3.32 -9.63
C LYS A 46 10.03 4.22 -9.36
N ARG A 47 9.98 5.46 -9.84
CA ARG A 47 10.99 6.48 -9.62
C ARG A 47 10.43 7.86 -9.90
N ALA A 48 10.76 8.83 -9.07
CA ALA A 48 10.67 10.27 -9.38
C ALA A 48 12.00 10.95 -9.05
N VAL A 49 12.32 12.05 -9.72
CA VAL A 49 13.58 12.77 -9.52
C VAL A 49 13.27 14.24 -9.28
N GLY A 50 13.72 14.76 -8.15
CA GLY A 50 13.71 16.18 -7.83
C GLY A 50 15.11 16.77 -7.90
N GLU A 51 15.24 18.03 -7.52
CA GLU A 51 16.55 18.69 -7.44
C GLU A 51 17.33 18.13 -6.24
N GLY A 52 18.39 17.36 -6.51
CA GLY A 52 19.24 16.82 -5.45
C GLY A 52 18.66 15.63 -4.67
N PHE A 53 17.62 14.95 -5.19
CA PHE A 53 17.11 13.71 -4.61
C PHE A 53 16.38 12.84 -5.63
N GLN A 54 16.15 11.59 -5.27
CA GLN A 54 15.27 10.66 -5.99
C GLN A 54 14.30 10.00 -5.03
N ILE A 55 13.10 9.73 -5.52
CA ILE A 55 12.05 9.02 -4.79
C ILE A 55 11.92 7.63 -5.41
N VAL A 56 12.07 6.57 -4.61
CA VAL A 56 11.97 5.17 -5.06
C VAL A 56 11.14 4.36 -4.05
N PRO A 57 10.42 3.31 -4.48
CA PRO A 57 9.64 2.47 -3.56
C PRO A 57 10.50 1.93 -2.42
N LEU A 58 9.94 1.89 -1.21
CA LEU A 58 10.53 1.14 -0.11
C LEU A 58 10.41 -0.38 -0.39
N GLY A 59 11.41 -1.11 0.08
CA GLY A 59 11.53 -2.55 -0.09
C GLY A 59 12.75 -3.11 0.64
N PRO A 60 12.89 -4.45 0.72
CA PRO A 60 13.95 -5.12 1.46
C PRO A 60 15.37 -4.59 1.18
N GLU A 61 15.65 -4.17 -0.05
CA GLU A 61 16.94 -3.60 -0.44
C GLU A 61 17.30 -2.28 0.27
N LEU A 62 16.32 -1.55 0.79
CA LEU A 62 16.51 -0.28 1.50
C LEU A 62 16.44 -0.42 3.03
N ALA A 63 16.16 -1.61 3.58
CA ALA A 63 15.90 -1.79 5.01
C ALA A 63 16.97 -1.18 5.93
N ALA A 64 18.24 -1.36 5.60
CA ALA A 64 19.34 -0.80 6.38
C ALA A 64 19.44 0.74 6.26
N ILE A 65 19.14 1.28 5.09
CA ILE A 65 19.21 2.72 4.79
C ILE A 65 18.05 3.46 5.45
N ASP A 66 16.82 2.94 5.31
CA ASP A 66 15.60 3.49 5.93
C ASP A 66 15.72 3.44 7.46
N LYS A 67 16.15 2.30 8.00
CA LYS A 67 16.42 2.18 9.44
C LYS A 67 17.42 3.21 9.93
N ALA A 68 18.53 3.39 9.23
CA ALA A 68 19.51 4.41 9.61
C ALA A 68 18.89 5.82 9.63
N ALA A 69 18.00 6.12 8.67
CA ALA A 69 17.32 7.41 8.59
C ALA A 69 16.39 7.64 9.79
N TYR A 70 15.39 6.78 10.04
CA TYR A 70 14.45 7.03 11.13
C TYR A 70 15.08 6.89 12.52
N MET A 71 16.08 6.01 12.70
CA MET A 71 16.79 5.86 13.98
C MET A 71 17.65 7.08 14.32
N SER A 72 18.12 7.82 13.31
CA SER A 72 18.85 9.08 13.53
C SER A 72 17.95 10.23 13.99
N SER A 73 16.63 10.07 13.89
CA SER A 73 15.66 11.17 13.96
C SER A 73 14.50 10.86 14.91
N ILE A 74 14.70 10.03 15.94
CA ILE A 74 13.59 9.50 16.76
C ILE A 74 12.75 10.62 17.38
N ALA A 75 13.39 11.50 18.15
CA ALA A 75 12.68 12.57 18.85
C ALA A 75 11.99 13.52 17.87
N HIS A 76 12.67 13.86 16.77
CA HIS A 76 12.12 14.68 15.70
C HIS A 76 10.85 14.05 15.11
N LEU A 77 10.92 12.81 14.64
CA LEU A 77 9.79 12.13 13.98
C LEU A 77 8.60 11.89 14.91
N GLN A 78 8.85 11.60 16.19
CA GLN A 78 7.78 11.48 17.19
C GLN A 78 7.02 12.81 17.40
N GLN A 79 7.71 13.95 17.30
CA GLN A 79 7.11 15.28 17.46
C GLN A 79 6.42 15.77 16.19
N THR A 80 7.05 15.57 15.03
CA THR A 80 6.64 16.19 13.76
C THR A 80 5.77 15.29 12.89
N PHE A 81 5.93 13.96 12.95
CA PHE A 81 5.29 13.04 12.02
C PHE A 81 4.28 12.07 12.65
N THR A 82 4.66 11.32 13.69
CA THR A 82 3.94 10.09 14.08
C THR A 82 2.88 10.31 15.15
N ARG A 83 2.89 11.48 15.82
CA ARG A 83 1.97 11.87 16.90
C ARG A 83 1.91 10.85 18.05
N SER A 84 2.90 9.97 18.15
CA SER A 84 3.02 8.93 19.18
C SER A 84 4.49 8.61 19.42
N THR A 85 4.80 7.97 20.55
CA THR A 85 6.15 7.47 20.84
C THR A 85 6.33 5.99 20.45
N ALA A 86 5.32 5.40 19.79
CA ALA A 86 5.34 3.99 19.40
C ALA A 86 6.23 3.71 18.19
N TRP A 87 6.49 4.72 17.37
CA TRP A 87 7.48 4.66 16.29
C TRP A 87 8.01 6.07 15.98
N PRO A 88 9.28 6.19 15.54
CA PRO A 88 10.33 5.20 15.75
C PRO A 88 10.70 5.16 17.24
N HIS A 89 11.37 4.11 17.72
CA HIS A 89 11.85 4.04 19.10
C HIS A 89 13.18 3.29 19.17
N GLU A 90 13.91 3.48 20.26
CA GLU A 90 15.11 2.71 20.52
C GLU A 90 14.79 1.21 20.59
N GLY A 91 15.67 0.38 20.03
CA GLY A 91 15.55 -1.08 20.11
C GLY A 91 14.85 -1.74 18.93
N ILE A 92 14.42 -1.01 17.89
CA ILE A 92 13.99 -1.62 16.63
C ILE A 92 15.17 -2.44 16.08
N THR A 93 14.95 -3.74 15.91
CA THR A 93 15.94 -4.71 15.41
C THR A 93 16.04 -4.68 13.89
N ASP A 94 17.11 -5.24 13.32
CA ASP A 94 17.24 -5.33 11.86
C ASP A 94 16.18 -6.27 11.25
N ALA A 95 15.76 -7.30 12.01
CA ALA A 95 14.71 -8.21 11.61
C ALA A 95 13.33 -7.54 11.57
N GLU A 96 13.02 -6.69 12.56
CA GLU A 96 11.79 -5.90 12.55
C GLU A 96 11.78 -4.90 11.39
N ALA A 97 12.89 -4.20 11.16
CA ALA A 97 13.01 -3.28 10.02
C ALA A 97 12.88 -3.99 8.67
N MET A 98 13.47 -5.19 8.53
CA MET A 98 13.29 -6.01 7.33
C MET A 98 11.83 -6.44 7.14
N THR A 99 11.16 -6.87 8.21
CA THR A 99 9.74 -7.25 8.18
C THR A 99 8.85 -6.08 7.75
N ASP A 100 9.16 -4.86 8.20
CA ASP A 100 8.46 -3.65 7.79
C ASP A 100 8.64 -3.38 6.28
N MET A 101 9.86 -3.52 5.77
CA MET A 101 10.15 -3.37 4.34
C MET A 101 9.49 -4.43 3.46
N GLU A 102 9.46 -5.69 3.90
CA GLU A 102 8.71 -6.76 3.22
C GLU A 102 7.21 -6.45 3.21
N THR A 103 6.69 -5.87 4.30
CA THR A 103 5.29 -5.43 4.40
C THR A 103 4.99 -4.29 3.44
N GLU A 104 5.86 -3.28 3.36
CA GLU A 104 5.69 -2.16 2.44
C GLU A 104 5.80 -2.61 0.96
N GLN A 105 6.72 -3.52 0.65
CA GLN A 105 6.80 -4.14 -0.69
C GLN A 105 5.51 -4.88 -1.05
N ALA A 106 4.98 -5.72 -0.14
CA ALA A 106 3.73 -6.44 -0.37
C ALA A 106 2.54 -5.48 -0.55
N ARG A 107 2.48 -4.37 0.21
CA ARG A 107 1.44 -3.34 0.05
C ARG A 107 1.57 -2.62 -1.29
N PHE A 108 2.79 -2.34 -1.73
CA PHE A 108 3.06 -1.71 -3.01
C PHE A 108 2.59 -2.61 -4.17
N GLU A 109 2.99 -3.87 -4.15
CA GLU A 109 2.62 -4.87 -5.17
C GLU A 109 1.11 -5.13 -5.18
N GLY A 110 0.49 -5.17 -4.00
CA GLY A 110 -0.95 -5.29 -3.82
C GLY A 110 -1.73 -4.01 -4.14
N ARG A 111 -1.07 -2.90 -4.48
CA ARG A 111 -1.69 -1.59 -4.78
C ARG A 111 -2.57 -1.09 -3.63
N ILE A 112 -2.19 -1.42 -2.39
CA ILE A 112 -2.92 -1.08 -1.16
C ILE A 112 -2.49 0.31 -0.67
N SER A 113 -1.19 0.54 -0.61
CA SER A 113 -0.54 1.80 -0.29
C SER A 113 0.86 1.81 -0.91
N PHE A 114 1.43 2.99 -1.05
CA PHE A 114 2.74 3.15 -1.66
C PHE A 114 3.63 3.98 -0.74
N ALA A 115 4.64 3.34 -0.16
CA ALA A 115 5.68 4.01 0.61
C ALA A 115 6.94 4.14 -0.26
N TYR A 116 7.56 5.32 -0.19
CA TYR A 116 8.73 5.65 -0.98
C TYR A 116 9.83 6.24 -0.09
N ALA A 117 11.06 5.79 -0.28
CA ALA A 117 12.24 6.42 0.25
C ALA A 117 12.60 7.65 -0.61
N VAL A 118 12.97 8.74 0.05
CA VAL A 118 13.57 9.93 -0.57
C VAL A 118 15.07 9.83 -0.37
N LEU A 119 15.79 9.39 -1.39
CA LEU A 119 17.21 9.15 -1.34
C LEU A 119 18.02 10.34 -1.84
N THR A 120 19.27 10.43 -1.40
CA THR A 120 20.31 11.24 -2.06
C THR A 120 20.45 10.83 -3.54
N PRO A 121 21.01 11.69 -4.42
CA PRO A 121 21.12 11.40 -5.85
C PRO A 121 21.92 10.14 -6.18
N ASP A 122 22.90 9.81 -5.34
CA ASP A 122 23.72 8.60 -5.44
C ASP A 122 23.06 7.36 -4.80
N GLY A 123 21.92 7.52 -4.13
CA GLY A 123 21.14 6.44 -3.51
C GLY A 123 21.75 5.88 -2.23
N THR A 124 22.80 6.50 -1.68
CA THR A 124 23.56 5.95 -0.55
C THR A 124 22.94 6.25 0.81
N ARG A 125 22.08 7.28 0.90
CA ARG A 125 21.44 7.71 2.14
C ARG A 125 20.00 8.12 1.90
N GLU A 126 19.15 7.79 2.86
CA GLU A 126 17.78 8.27 2.90
C GLU A 126 17.68 9.59 3.66
N ARG A 127 16.92 10.52 3.06
CA ARG A 127 16.67 11.87 3.53
C ARG A 127 15.28 11.98 4.18
N GLY A 128 14.38 11.05 3.87
CA GLY A 128 12.98 11.10 4.26
C GLY A 128 12.15 10.05 3.55
N CYS A 129 10.83 10.05 3.80
CA CYS A 129 9.87 9.20 3.10
C CYS A 129 8.66 9.98 2.60
N VAL A 130 8.00 9.43 1.58
CA VAL A 130 6.67 9.86 1.12
C VAL A 130 5.74 8.65 1.11
N TYR A 131 4.56 8.81 1.71
CA TYR A 131 3.51 7.80 1.76
C TYR A 131 2.29 8.27 1.00
N VAL A 132 1.78 7.42 0.11
CA VAL A 132 0.53 7.61 -0.63
C VAL A 132 -0.43 6.50 -0.21
N GLN A 133 -1.50 6.87 0.49
CA GLN A 133 -2.40 5.92 1.14
C GLN A 133 -3.87 6.23 0.80
N PRO A 134 -4.78 5.24 0.89
CA PRO A 134 -6.21 5.51 0.78
C PRO A 134 -6.63 6.51 1.87
N SER A 135 -7.45 7.49 1.50
CA SER A 135 -7.99 8.42 2.49
C SER A 135 -9.05 7.74 3.35
N PRO A 136 -8.99 7.88 4.69
CA PRO A 136 -10.10 7.51 5.56
C PRO A 136 -11.22 8.56 5.58
N VAL A 137 -10.99 9.73 4.97
CA VAL A 137 -11.94 10.85 4.91
C VAL A 137 -12.65 10.88 3.56
N PRO A 138 -14.01 10.81 3.53
CA PRO A 138 -14.78 10.93 2.31
C PRO A 138 -14.48 12.21 1.53
N GLY A 139 -14.45 12.10 0.20
CA GLY A 139 -14.17 13.22 -0.69
C GLY A 139 -12.67 13.48 -0.93
N TYR A 140 -11.78 12.65 -0.41
CA TYR A 140 -10.39 12.55 -0.86
C TYR A 140 -10.13 11.15 -1.40
N ASP A 141 -9.40 11.06 -2.51
CA ASP A 141 -9.01 9.79 -3.11
C ASP A 141 -7.82 9.19 -2.34
N ALA A 142 -6.88 10.04 -1.95
CA ALA A 142 -5.67 9.66 -1.24
C ALA A 142 -5.28 10.66 -0.15
N VAL A 143 -4.50 10.17 0.80
CA VAL A 143 -3.74 10.95 1.77
C VAL A 143 -2.27 10.80 1.44
N VAL A 144 -1.57 11.93 1.34
CA VAL A 144 -0.12 11.96 1.22
C VAL A 144 0.49 12.54 2.48
N ARG A 145 1.41 11.78 3.08
CA ARG A 145 2.22 12.25 4.21
C ARG A 145 3.69 12.09 3.85
N LEU A 146 4.52 12.93 4.45
CA LEU A 146 5.97 12.86 4.30
C LEU A 146 6.66 13.21 5.60
N TRP A 147 7.88 12.73 5.75
CA TRP A 147 8.83 13.17 6.77
C TRP A 147 10.21 13.26 6.15
N VAL A 148 11.08 14.05 6.78
CA VAL A 148 12.52 14.06 6.51
C VAL A 148 13.28 13.77 7.80
N THR A 149 14.54 13.37 7.70
CA THR A 149 15.38 13.22 8.90
C THR A 149 15.60 14.58 9.55
N GLU A 150 15.93 14.59 10.84
CA GLU A 150 16.17 15.83 11.60
C GLU A 150 17.23 16.71 10.92
N ALA A 151 18.33 16.11 10.47
CA ALA A 151 19.39 16.82 9.76
C ALA A 151 18.91 17.47 8.45
N GLU A 152 18.00 16.83 7.73
CA GLU A 152 17.43 17.35 6.47
C GLU A 152 16.38 18.43 6.74
N TYR A 153 15.61 18.28 7.83
CA TYR A 153 14.71 19.33 8.31
C TYR A 153 15.49 20.59 8.68
N GLU A 154 16.56 20.47 9.47
CA GLU A 154 17.42 21.59 9.86
C GLU A 154 18.10 22.27 8.65
N ALA A 155 18.36 21.51 7.59
CA ALA A 155 18.88 22.02 6.33
C ALA A 155 17.82 22.69 5.44
N GLY A 156 16.54 22.68 5.82
CA GLY A 156 15.43 23.27 5.06
C GLY A 156 14.91 22.38 3.91
N PHE A 157 15.34 21.12 3.82
CA PHE A 157 14.96 20.24 2.72
C PHE A 157 13.48 19.85 2.75
N GLU A 158 12.84 19.88 3.92
CA GLU A 158 11.42 19.54 4.02
C GLU A 158 10.53 20.43 3.13
N ASP A 159 10.83 21.73 3.07
CA ASP A 159 10.10 22.68 2.24
C ASP A 159 10.31 22.39 0.75
N GLU A 160 11.52 22.04 0.34
CA GLU A 160 11.84 21.63 -1.04
C GLU A 160 11.09 20.35 -1.42
N LEU A 161 11.09 19.34 -0.54
CA LEU A 161 10.37 18.10 -0.76
C LEU A 161 8.86 18.34 -0.85
N TYR A 162 8.30 19.17 0.04
CA TYR A 162 6.86 19.47 0.03
C TYR A 162 6.45 20.38 -1.15
N ALA A 163 7.36 21.19 -1.70
CA ALA A 163 7.09 21.91 -2.94
C ALA A 163 7.05 20.96 -4.15
N PHE A 164 7.87 19.90 -4.15
CA PHE A 164 7.93 18.91 -5.23
C PHE A 164 6.76 17.92 -5.23
N VAL A 165 6.45 17.34 -4.07
CA VAL A 165 5.54 16.18 -3.96
C VAL A 165 4.13 16.46 -4.53
N PRO A 166 3.45 17.58 -4.25
CA PRO A 166 2.13 17.86 -4.83
C PRO A 166 2.15 17.90 -6.36
N GLY A 167 3.17 18.51 -6.97
CA GLY A 167 3.31 18.55 -8.43
C GLY A 167 3.59 17.16 -9.02
N TRP A 168 4.38 16.33 -8.33
CA TRP A 168 4.58 14.94 -8.72
C TRP A 168 3.28 14.12 -8.63
N ILE A 169 2.51 14.29 -7.54
CA ILE A 169 1.21 13.63 -7.36
C ILE A 169 0.21 14.07 -8.44
N GLU A 170 0.06 15.37 -8.69
CA GLU A 170 -0.86 15.89 -9.71
C GLU A 170 -0.52 15.40 -11.13
N LYS A 171 0.76 15.31 -11.45
CA LYS A 171 1.22 14.96 -12.79
C LYS A 171 1.18 13.45 -13.06
N ASP A 172 1.67 12.65 -12.10
CA ASP A 172 2.00 11.25 -12.35
C ASP A 172 0.99 10.27 -11.70
N TRP A 173 0.06 10.75 -10.87
CA TRP A 173 -0.94 9.92 -10.19
C TRP A 173 -2.37 10.20 -10.65
N PRO A 174 -3.31 9.23 -10.51
CA PRO A 174 -4.65 9.36 -11.08
C PRO A 174 -5.64 10.08 -10.14
N PHE A 175 -5.17 10.67 -9.04
CA PHE A 175 -6.03 11.23 -8.01
C PHE A 175 -6.55 12.60 -8.40
N ALA A 176 -7.84 12.84 -8.20
CA ALA A 176 -8.45 14.15 -8.39
C ALA A 176 -8.36 15.00 -7.11
N ARG A 177 -8.46 14.37 -5.93
CA ARG A 177 -8.46 15.06 -4.63
C ARG A 177 -7.53 14.35 -3.65
N VAL A 178 -6.46 15.04 -3.25
CA VAL A 178 -5.46 14.51 -2.32
C VAL A 178 -5.40 15.39 -1.07
N ALA A 179 -5.41 14.74 0.09
CA ALA A 179 -5.22 15.41 1.38
C ALA A 179 -3.74 15.38 1.77
N TYR A 180 -3.26 16.50 2.32
CA TYR A 180 -1.91 16.61 2.92
C TYR A 180 -2.03 17.07 4.38
N PRO A 181 -2.37 16.15 5.31
CA PRO A 181 -2.53 16.46 6.73
C PRO A 181 -1.25 17.02 7.35
N GLY A 182 -1.40 18.00 8.24
CA GLY A 182 -0.28 18.73 8.84
C GLY A 182 0.39 19.74 7.91
N ARG A 183 -0.08 19.86 6.67
CA ARG A 183 0.45 20.80 5.66
C ARG A 183 -0.66 21.71 5.15
N SER A 184 -1.26 21.40 4.00
CA SER A 184 -2.37 22.17 3.43
C SER A 184 -3.67 22.03 4.22
N ILE A 185 -3.77 20.99 5.08
CA ILE A 185 -4.84 20.81 6.06
C ILE A 185 -4.17 20.72 7.43
N ASP A 186 -4.48 21.65 8.35
CA ASP A 186 -3.94 21.60 9.70
C ASP A 186 -4.43 20.35 10.46
N TRP A 187 -3.68 19.92 11.46
CA TRP A 187 -3.97 18.69 12.20
C TRP A 187 -5.32 18.72 12.92
N ALA A 188 -5.71 19.85 13.51
CA ALA A 188 -6.98 19.92 14.23
C ALA A 188 -8.17 19.74 13.26
N THR A 189 -8.09 20.33 12.08
CA THR A 189 -9.07 20.12 11.00
C THR A 189 -9.05 18.67 10.51
N TRP A 190 -7.88 18.09 10.28
CA TRP A 190 -7.78 16.70 9.81
C TRP A 190 -8.32 15.69 10.83
N ASP A 191 -7.98 15.84 12.11
CA ASP A 191 -8.44 14.97 13.20
C ASP A 191 -9.96 15.04 13.37
N ALA A 192 -10.55 16.23 13.20
CA ALA A 192 -12.00 16.41 13.22
C ALA A 192 -12.71 15.75 12.02
N LEU A 193 -12.02 15.61 10.87
CA LEU A 193 -12.54 14.91 9.71
C LEU A 193 -12.46 13.39 9.88
N THR A 194 -11.38 12.87 10.47
CA THR A 194 -11.18 11.43 10.68
C THR A 194 -12.07 10.87 11.79
N ALA A 195 -12.31 11.62 12.88
CA ALA A 195 -13.16 11.19 13.99
C ALA A 195 -14.65 11.01 13.63
N LYS A 196 -15.08 11.50 12.45
CA LYS A 196 -16.46 11.42 11.97
C LYS A 196 -16.74 10.20 11.08
N ASN A 197 -15.71 9.43 10.72
CA ASN A 197 -15.80 8.27 9.84
C ASN A 197 -15.51 6.98 10.60
#